data_AF-A0AAT9S520-F1
#
_entry.id   AF-A0AAT9S520-F1
#
_cell.length_a   1.000
_cell.length_b   1.000
_cell.length_c   1.000
_cell.angle_alpha   90.00
_cell.angle_beta   90.00
_cell.angle_gamma   90.00
#
_symmetry.space_group_name_H-M   'P 1'
#
loop_
_entity.id
_entity.type
_entity.pdbx_description
1 polymer ?
#
loop_
_entity_poly.entity_id
_entity_poly.type
_entity_poly.pdbx_seq_one_letter_code
_entity_poly.pdbx_strand_id
1 'polypeptide(L)'
;MPGHTAATRAPSVDRAPAARRTGRPPEETFPEAARAALLECAALMDDTSRRRLIRVMLAEPALTARWLAAGRQGQDRLVPVIASRVAADESALQPRLLAGLLVNASTTAVEYWAEHEDAGALDAVTAQAFEAAVRALGAA
;
A
#
# COMPACT_ATOMS: atom_id res chain seq x y z
N MET A 1 15.92 -43.40 -30.74
CA MET A 1 14.72 -43.20 -29.90
C MET A 1 15.04 -42.18 -28.81
N PRO A 2 14.85 -40.86 -29.04
CA PRO A 2 15.08 -39.85 -28.02
C PRO A 2 13.80 -39.61 -27.22
N GLY A 3 13.82 -39.96 -25.93
CA GLY A 3 12.77 -39.65 -24.97
C GLY A 3 12.75 -38.16 -24.65
N HIS A 4 11.65 -37.50 -25.02
CA HIS A 4 11.31 -36.14 -24.67
C HIS A 4 10.98 -36.07 -23.17
N THR A 5 11.91 -35.64 -22.33
CA THR A 5 11.62 -35.34 -20.92
C THR A 5 11.05 -33.93 -20.84
N ALA A 6 9.75 -33.87 -20.56
CA ALA A 6 8.96 -32.66 -20.41
C ALA A 6 9.55 -31.73 -19.34
N ALA A 7 9.91 -30.53 -19.75
CA ALA A 7 10.23 -29.44 -18.83
C ALA A 7 8.95 -29.05 -18.07
N THR A 8 8.93 -29.31 -16.76
CA THR A 8 7.93 -28.78 -15.83
C THR A 8 8.03 -27.26 -15.84
N ARG A 9 7.13 -26.62 -16.57
CA ARG A 9 6.97 -25.16 -16.62
C ARG A 9 6.46 -24.69 -15.25
N ALA A 10 7.26 -23.91 -14.54
CA ALA A 10 6.81 -23.21 -13.33
C ALA A 10 5.59 -22.33 -13.65
N PRO A 11 4.60 -22.20 -12.76
CA PRO A 11 3.49 -21.28 -12.98
C PRO A 11 4.04 -19.85 -13.03
N SER A 12 3.91 -19.19 -14.18
CA SER A 12 4.20 -17.77 -14.34
C SER A 12 3.28 -16.97 -13.42
N VAL A 13 3.84 -16.12 -12.57
CA VAL A 13 3.12 -15.15 -11.71
C VAL A 13 2.59 -13.97 -12.54
N ASP A 14 2.15 -14.24 -13.77
CA ASP A 14 1.55 -13.25 -14.65
C ASP A 14 0.04 -13.37 -14.56
N ARG A 15 -0.50 -12.77 -13.49
CA ARG A 15 -1.91 -12.42 -13.40
C ARG A 15 -2.01 -10.98 -12.89
N ALA A 16 -1.84 -10.06 -13.82
CA ALA A 16 -2.24 -8.68 -13.61
C ALA A 16 -3.76 -8.59 -13.41
N PRO A 17 -4.27 -7.90 -12.38
CA PRO A 17 -5.56 -7.22 -12.51
C PRO A 17 -5.32 -5.89 -13.24
N ALA A 18 -5.33 -5.95 -14.58
CA ALA A 18 -5.09 -4.81 -15.48
C ALA A 18 -6.37 -4.04 -15.90
N ALA A 19 -7.43 -3.98 -15.07
CA ALA A 19 -8.70 -3.41 -15.52
C ALA A 19 -9.43 -2.45 -14.55
N ARG A 20 -8.73 -1.81 -13.61
CA ARG A 20 -9.37 -0.74 -12.80
C ARG A 20 -8.43 0.40 -12.38
N ARG A 21 -7.42 0.71 -13.19
CA ARG A 21 -6.43 1.76 -12.86
C ARG A 21 -6.71 3.13 -13.48
N THR A 22 -7.82 3.29 -14.21
CA THR A 22 -8.18 4.54 -14.93
C THR A 22 -9.65 4.86 -14.71
N GLY A 23 -9.95 5.80 -13.81
CA GLY A 23 -11.32 6.30 -13.62
C GLY A 23 -11.86 6.18 -12.20
N ARG A 24 -11.07 6.55 -11.19
CA ARG A 24 -11.63 6.87 -9.88
C ARG A 24 -12.29 8.26 -9.98
N PRO A 25 -13.55 8.45 -9.52
CA PRO A 25 -14.26 9.72 -9.70
C PRO A 25 -13.47 10.88 -9.10
N PRO A 26 -13.43 12.05 -9.76
CA PRO A 26 -12.68 13.22 -9.29
C PRO A 26 -13.25 13.80 -7.98
N GLU A 27 -14.47 13.42 -7.60
CA GLU A 27 -15.15 13.85 -6.37
C GLU A 27 -14.68 13.10 -5.11
N GLU A 28 -14.01 11.95 -5.27
CA GLU A 28 -13.50 11.19 -4.13
C GLU A 28 -12.26 11.86 -3.55
N THR A 29 -12.30 12.15 -2.25
CA THR A 29 -11.21 12.84 -1.57
C THR A 29 -9.92 12.01 -1.62
N PHE A 30 -8.77 12.68 -1.55
CA PHE A 30 -7.47 11.99 -1.58
C PHE A 30 -7.33 10.89 -0.50
N PRO A 31 -7.74 11.11 0.77
CA PRO A 31 -7.69 10.08 1.81
C PRO A 31 -8.58 8.85 1.52
N GLU A 32 -9.79 9.06 0.99
CA GLU A 32 -10.71 7.98 0.63
C GLU A 32 -10.11 7.10 -0.50
N ALA A 33 -9.63 7.76 -1.55
CA ALA A 33 -9.00 7.09 -2.68
C ALA A 33 -7.76 6.28 -2.27
N ALA A 34 -6.97 6.83 -1.35
CA ALA A 34 -5.80 6.16 -0.82
C ALA A 34 -6.18 4.94 0.03
N ARG A 35 -7.21 5.07 0.88
CA ARG A 35 -7.72 3.99 1.73
C ARG A 35 -8.27 2.84 0.88
N ALA A 36 -9.08 3.16 -0.12
CA ALA A 36 -9.61 2.17 -1.06
C ALA A 36 -8.50 1.40 -1.76
N ALA A 37 -7.46 2.10 -2.27
CA ALA A 37 -6.32 1.44 -2.91
C ALA A 37 -5.55 0.51 -1.96
N LEU A 38 -5.36 0.90 -0.70
CA LEU A 38 -4.71 0.05 0.29
C LEU A 38 -5.52 -1.24 0.56
N LEU A 39 -6.84 -1.10 0.70
CA LEU A 39 -7.73 -2.24 0.98
C LEU A 39 -7.84 -3.19 -0.21
N GLU A 40 -7.85 -2.67 -1.44
CA GLU A 40 -7.77 -3.49 -2.65
C GLU A 40 -6.49 -4.33 -2.67
N CYS A 41 -5.35 -3.76 -2.28
CA CYS A 41 -4.10 -4.51 -2.13
C CYS A 41 -4.16 -5.52 -0.99
N ALA A 42 -4.82 -5.18 0.12
CA ALA A 42 -4.95 -6.06 1.28
C ALA A 42 -5.85 -7.27 0.99
N ALA A 43 -6.89 -7.11 0.17
CA ALA A 43 -7.89 -8.13 -0.15
C ALA A 43 -7.36 -9.36 -0.90
N LEU A 44 -6.07 -9.41 -1.24
CA LEU A 44 -5.41 -10.55 -1.89
C LEU A 44 -5.35 -11.82 -1.01
N MET A 45 -5.56 -11.68 0.30
CA MET A 45 -5.57 -12.79 1.26
C MET A 45 -6.53 -12.48 2.42
N ASP A 46 -6.94 -13.50 3.17
CA ASP A 46 -7.75 -13.33 4.37
C ASP A 46 -6.95 -12.63 5.49
N ASP A 47 -7.66 -12.04 6.46
CA ASP A 47 -7.06 -11.25 7.53
C ASP A 47 -6.13 -12.06 8.44
N THR A 48 -6.41 -13.35 8.65
CA THR A 48 -5.55 -14.20 9.49
C THR A 48 -4.21 -14.43 8.80
N SER A 49 -4.25 -14.81 7.52
CA SER A 49 -3.06 -15.00 6.70
C SER A 49 -2.27 -13.70 6.56
N ARG A 50 -2.95 -12.56 6.35
CA ARG A 50 -2.33 -11.24 6.24
C ARG A 50 -1.60 -10.84 7.50
N ARG A 51 -2.27 -10.94 8.66
CA ARG A 51 -1.68 -10.62 9.96
C ARG A 51 -0.45 -11.47 10.23
N ARG A 52 -0.52 -12.78 9.95
CA ARG A 52 0.63 -13.68 10.08
C ARG A 52 1.79 -13.28 9.16
N LEU A 53 1.50 -12.96 7.90
CA LEU A 53 2.54 -12.54 6.95
C LEU A 53 3.25 -11.26 7.42
N ILE A 54 2.49 -10.25 7.84
CA ILE A 54 3.07 -8.99 8.33
C ILE A 54 3.94 -9.24 9.57
N ARG A 55 3.45 -10.02 10.55
CA ARG A 55 4.25 -10.38 11.73
C ARG A 55 5.57 -11.08 11.37
N VAL A 56 5.55 -11.99 10.40
CA VAL A 56 6.78 -12.64 9.91
C VAL A 56 7.73 -11.64 9.23
N MET A 57 7.19 -10.73 8.41
CA MET A 57 8.00 -9.69 7.77
C MET A 57 8.61 -8.70 8.77
N LEU A 58 7.93 -8.42 9.88
CA LEU A 58 8.41 -7.53 10.95
C LEU A 58 9.41 -8.22 11.89
N ALA A 59 9.24 -9.52 12.13
CA ALA A 59 10.16 -10.29 12.97
C ALA A 59 11.55 -10.45 12.33
N GLU A 60 11.63 -10.37 10.99
CA GLU A 60 12.87 -10.66 10.26
C GLU A 60 13.50 -9.41 9.62
N PRO A 61 14.65 -8.92 10.14
CA PRO A 61 15.19 -7.59 9.76
C PRO A 61 15.43 -7.40 8.27
N ALA A 62 15.85 -8.46 7.56
CA ALA A 62 16.05 -8.40 6.11
C ALA A 62 14.74 -8.21 5.34
N LEU A 63 13.64 -8.77 5.83
CA LEU A 63 12.30 -8.57 5.25
C LEU A 63 11.78 -7.18 5.57
N THR A 64 11.98 -6.70 6.80
CA THR A 64 11.65 -5.32 7.18
C THR A 64 12.37 -4.30 6.29
N ALA A 65 13.68 -4.46 6.10
CA ALA A 65 14.47 -3.58 5.24
C ALA A 65 13.96 -3.58 3.78
N ARG A 66 13.60 -4.76 3.26
CA ARG A 66 13.01 -4.90 1.92
C ARG A 66 11.63 -4.27 1.81
N TRP A 67 10.80 -4.38 2.85
CA TRP A 67 9.50 -3.71 2.90
C TRP A 67 9.67 -2.20 2.89
N LEU A 68 10.52 -1.63 3.74
CA LEU A 68 10.78 -0.19 3.76
C LEU A 68 11.34 0.32 2.41
N ALA A 69 12.24 -0.45 1.78
CA ALA A 69 12.73 -0.13 0.44
C ALA A 69 11.61 -0.16 -0.62
N ALA A 70 10.72 -1.15 -0.56
CA ALA A 70 9.55 -1.22 -1.44
C ALA A 70 8.59 -0.05 -1.18
N GLY A 71 8.42 0.36 0.08
CA GLY A 71 7.67 1.55 0.46
C GLY A 71 8.25 2.81 -0.18
N ARG A 72 9.57 2.98 -0.15
CA ARG A 72 10.25 4.11 -0.80
C ARG A 72 10.03 4.12 -2.32
N GLN A 73 10.16 2.97 -2.97
CA GLN A 73 9.83 2.86 -4.41
C GLN A 73 8.35 3.13 -4.68
N GLY A 74 7.46 2.76 -3.77
CA GLY A 74 6.03 3.09 -3.82
C GLY A 74 5.79 4.59 -3.75
N GLN A 75 6.50 5.31 -2.87
CA GLN A 75 6.43 6.78 -2.78
C GLN A 75 6.76 7.42 -4.13
N ASP A 76 7.87 7.02 -4.76
CA ASP A 76 8.30 7.58 -6.05
C ASP A 76 7.23 7.38 -7.15
N ARG A 77 6.55 6.23 -7.15
CA ARG A 77 5.46 5.93 -8.09
C ARG A 77 4.17 6.71 -7.81
N LEU A 78 3.96 7.13 -6.56
CA LEU A 78 2.78 7.90 -6.16
C LEU A 78 2.89 9.38 -6.49
N VAL A 79 4.09 9.94 -6.55
CA VAL A 79 4.35 11.36 -6.86
C VAL A 79 3.56 11.87 -8.08
N PRO A 80 3.62 11.26 -9.28
CA PRO A 80 2.85 11.75 -10.43
C PRO A 80 1.33 11.66 -10.25
N VAL A 81 0.84 10.63 -9.55
CA VAL A 81 -0.59 10.46 -9.25
C VAL A 81 -1.09 11.57 -8.32
N ILE A 82 -0.30 11.88 -7.29
CA ILE A 82 -0.62 12.93 -6.32
C ILE A 82 -0.54 14.29 -6.97
N ALA A 83 0.51 14.58 -7.75
CA ALA A 83 0.68 15.85 -8.46
C ALA A 83 -0.55 16.18 -9.33
N SER A 84 -1.03 15.19 -10.09
CA SER A 84 -2.26 15.32 -10.88
C SER A 84 -3.50 15.60 -10.03
N ARG A 85 -3.62 14.96 -8.85
CA ARG A 85 -4.78 15.13 -7.96
C ARG A 85 -4.82 16.47 -7.22
N VAL A 86 -3.67 17.02 -6.86
CA VAL A 86 -3.60 18.31 -6.15
C VAL A 86 -3.34 19.49 -7.08
N ALA A 87 -3.35 19.27 -8.40
CA ALA A 87 -3.04 20.27 -9.43
C ALA A 87 -1.70 21.00 -9.17
N ALA A 88 -0.67 20.25 -8.76
CA ALA A 88 0.67 20.76 -8.51
C ALA A 88 1.67 20.21 -9.53
N ASP A 89 2.79 20.91 -9.70
CA ASP A 89 3.92 20.43 -10.49
C ASP A 89 4.54 19.17 -9.85
N GLU A 90 4.86 18.16 -10.66
CA GLU A 90 5.45 16.89 -10.18
C GLU A 90 6.82 17.10 -9.50
N SER A 91 7.58 18.11 -9.90
CA SER A 91 8.87 18.49 -9.30
C SER A 91 8.72 19.26 -7.98
N ALA A 92 7.52 19.70 -7.62
CA ALA A 92 7.28 20.42 -6.38
C ALA A 92 7.50 19.52 -5.13
N LEU A 93 7.72 20.17 -3.99
CA LEU A 93 7.85 19.51 -2.70
C LEU A 93 6.55 18.84 -2.27
N GLN A 94 5.40 19.48 -2.53
CA GLN A 94 4.11 19.07 -2.02
C GLN A 94 3.72 17.63 -2.43
N PRO A 95 3.78 17.20 -3.71
CA PRO A 95 3.47 15.81 -4.08
C PRO A 95 4.40 14.77 -3.45
N ARG A 96 5.71 15.09 -3.31
CA ARG A 96 6.70 14.22 -2.65
C ARG A 96 6.40 14.04 -1.18
N LEU A 97 6.09 15.14 -0.49
CA LEU A 97 5.75 15.12 0.93
C LEU A 97 4.48 14.29 1.17
N LEU A 98 3.43 14.53 0.38
CA LEU A 98 2.17 13.80 0.47
C LEU A 98 2.35 12.30 0.16
N ALA A 99 3.18 11.93 -0.82
CA ALA A 99 3.52 10.52 -1.08
C ALA A 99 4.19 9.87 0.13
N GLY A 100 5.15 10.58 0.74
CA GLY A 100 5.87 10.14 1.93
C GLY A 100 4.94 9.88 3.10
N LEU A 101 4.09 10.87 3.41
CA LEU A 101 3.10 10.80 4.49
C LEU A 101 2.11 9.66 4.28
N LEU A 102 1.59 9.49 3.05
CA LEU A 102 0.64 8.44 2.74
C LEU A 102 1.23 7.04 2.94
N VAL A 103 2.45 6.81 2.43
CA VAL A 103 3.11 5.52 2.60
C VAL A 103 3.41 5.26 4.08
N ASN A 104 3.89 6.27 4.80
CA ASN A 104 4.18 6.12 6.23
C ASN A 104 2.92 5.80 7.04
N ALA A 105 1.83 6.56 6.84
CA ALA A 105 0.56 6.32 7.52
C ALA A 105 -0.02 4.91 7.21
N SER A 106 0.11 4.46 5.95
CA SER A 106 -0.32 3.13 5.54
C SER A 106 0.52 2.03 6.20
N THR A 107 1.85 2.18 6.22
CA THR A 107 2.75 1.25 6.90
C THR A 107 2.41 1.17 8.39
N THR A 108 2.31 2.31 9.07
CA THR A 108 1.95 2.37 10.49
C THR A 108 0.60 1.70 10.78
N ALA A 109 -0.42 1.93 9.95
CA ALA A 109 -1.73 1.30 10.13
C ALA A 109 -1.65 -0.23 10.03
N VAL A 110 -0.93 -0.74 9.03
CA VAL A 110 -0.78 -2.18 8.79
C VAL A 110 0.03 -2.86 9.90
N GLU A 111 1.12 -2.24 10.34
CA GLU A 111 1.95 -2.73 11.44
C GLU A 111 1.14 -2.79 12.74
N TYR A 112 0.51 -1.67 13.11
CA TYR A 112 -0.32 -1.59 14.30
C TYR A 112 -1.44 -2.64 14.30
N TRP A 113 -2.18 -2.76 13.20
CA TRP A 113 -3.25 -3.76 13.06
C TRP A 113 -2.74 -5.20 13.14
N ALA A 114 -1.53 -5.46 12.65
CA ALA A 114 -0.95 -6.78 12.70
C ALA A 114 -0.50 -7.15 14.12
N GLU A 115 0.05 -6.20 14.87
CA GLU A 115 0.54 -6.43 16.23
C GLU A 115 -0.60 -6.51 17.26
N HIS A 116 -1.71 -5.80 17.03
CA HIS A 116 -2.82 -5.68 17.97
C HIS A 116 -4.05 -6.48 17.49
N GLU A 117 -4.35 -7.61 18.14
CA GLU A 117 -5.47 -8.48 17.76
C GLU A 117 -6.85 -7.84 18.01
N ASP A 118 -6.92 -6.92 18.96
CA ASP A 118 -8.08 -6.14 19.35
C ASP A 118 -8.27 -4.86 18.52
N ALA A 119 -7.38 -4.55 17.58
CA ALA A 119 -7.48 -3.36 16.71
C ALA A 119 -8.66 -3.39 15.72
N GLY A 120 -9.41 -4.50 15.66
CA GLY A 120 -10.58 -4.64 14.80
C GLY A 120 -10.22 -4.80 13.31
N ALA A 121 -11.07 -4.26 12.44
CA ALA A 121 -10.90 -4.36 10.99
C ALA A 121 -9.76 -3.44 10.50
N LEU A 122 -8.93 -3.93 9.58
CA LEU A 122 -7.83 -3.14 8.98
C LEU A 122 -8.33 -1.83 8.34
N ASP A 123 -9.55 -1.88 7.81
CA ASP A 123 -10.24 -0.73 7.25
C ASP A 123 -10.44 0.42 8.26
N ALA A 124 -10.91 0.09 9.46
CA ALA A 124 -11.10 1.05 10.53
C ALA A 124 -9.76 1.63 11.01
N VAL A 125 -8.73 0.77 11.18
CA VAL A 125 -7.38 1.21 11.59
C VAL A 125 -6.76 2.14 10.54
N THR A 126 -6.92 1.83 9.26
CA THR A 126 -6.44 2.68 8.15
C THR A 126 -7.13 4.04 8.14
N ALA A 127 -8.46 4.06 8.32
CA ALA A 127 -9.21 5.31 8.41
C ALA A 127 -8.72 6.17 9.57
N GLN A 128 -8.56 5.57 10.76
CA GLN A 128 -8.04 6.25 11.94
C GLN A 128 -6.64 6.82 11.73
N ALA A 129 -5.74 6.07 11.09
CA ALA A 129 -4.39 6.51 10.79
C ALA A 129 -4.37 7.73 9.84
N PHE A 130 -5.21 7.71 8.80
CA PHE A 130 -5.29 8.82 7.85
C PHE A 130 -5.93 10.06 8.47
N GLU A 131 -6.99 9.90 9.26
CA GLU A 131 -7.58 11.01 10.01
C GLU A 131 -6.60 11.63 11.00
N ALA A 132 -5.81 10.81 11.70
CA ALA A 132 -4.77 11.28 12.61
C ALA A 132 -3.68 12.07 11.84
N ALA A 133 -3.25 11.58 10.68
CA ALA A 133 -2.28 12.27 9.84
C ALA A 133 -2.81 13.62 9.33
N VAL A 134 -4.05 13.67 8.83
CA VAL A 134 -4.69 14.92 8.38
C VAL A 134 -4.82 15.91 9.53
N ARG A 135 -5.25 15.46 10.71
CA ARG A 135 -5.40 16.31 11.89
C ARG A 135 -4.06 16.88 12.36
N ALA A 136 -3.01 16.06 12.41
CA ALA A 136 -1.68 16.50 12.83
C ALA A 136 -1.10 17.58 11.90
N LEU A 137 -1.42 17.52 10.60
CA LEU A 137 -0.95 18.48 9.60
C LEU A 137 -1.81 19.75 9.51
N GLY A 138 -3.10 19.66 9.87
CA GLY A 138 -4.03 20.80 9.90
C GLY A 138 -4.11 21.53 11.23
N ALA A 139 -3.49 21.01 12.29
CA ALA A 139 -3.46 21.60 13.63
C ALA A 139 -2.18 22.43 13.92
N ALA A 140 -1.45 22.84 12.87
CA ALA A 140 -0.30 23.74 12.94
C ALA A 140 -0.66 25.15 12.48
#